data_AF-A0A8H5G9H3-F1
#
_entry.id   AF-A0A8H5G9H3-F1
#
_cell.length_a   1.000
_cell.length_b   1.000
_cell.length_c   1.000
_cell.angle_alpha   90.00
_cell.angle_beta   90.00
_cell.angle_gamma   90.00
#
_symmetry.space_group_name_H-M   'P 1'
#
loop_
_entity.id
_entity.type
_entity.pdbx_description
1 polymer ?
#
loop_
_entity_poly.entity_id
_entity_poly.type
_entity_poly.pdbx_seq_one_letter_code
_entity_poly.pdbx_strand_id
1 'polypeptide(L)'
;MRSSTLLLPHVILALTTPSLCISLDRRNWEWKRALSLWTRADERNVPSEGYYDPSQSGGSMLTKIPVTFPMGQGEPINAIITGSSDSRVLVDAEVNGGLRNYFVSFGFSGECLGQHSGSDQEANLGDGNGFSKYFSASLRRDSVSQSLGISPENETGVIRWAYGDPELGTCKETIQGGNHFRYWVQDGPSANSGAIFLAVSYEKPIAEQHDIIPNGYNLGRDWLVGNITQSAIPTLNLTNSTTYTGTTSSGGYTYETSIRYVPGLLANSSDGINHNITVGVDGINAADGLVAVLDVRITQTPPTSSCCSHVACDIVIVATIFYLLRVITVVPLAPPIMSLWTPSLLKLPRTCVL
;
A
#
# COMPACT_ATOMS: atom_id res chain seq x y z
N MET A 1 25.13 49.24 4.66
CA MET A 1 24.01 48.31 4.44
C MET A 1 24.28 47.55 3.15
N ARG A 2 24.71 46.28 3.21
CA ARG A 2 24.92 45.42 2.04
C ARG A 2 23.70 44.49 1.90
N SER A 3 23.18 44.42 0.67
CA SER A 3 21.97 43.68 0.30
C SER A 3 22.23 42.17 0.26
N SER A 4 21.44 41.41 1.01
CA SER A 4 21.47 39.94 1.08
C SER A 4 20.19 39.39 0.45
N THR A 5 20.11 39.35 -0.88
CA THR A 5 18.90 38.87 -1.59
C THR A 5 19.18 37.86 -2.72
N LEU A 6 20.40 37.33 -2.84
CA LEU A 6 20.77 36.44 -3.96
C LEU A 6 21.13 34.99 -3.57
N LEU A 7 21.02 34.59 -2.30
CA LEU A 7 21.43 33.23 -1.87
C LEU A 7 20.30 32.20 -1.78
N LEU A 8 19.02 32.59 -1.92
CA LEU A 8 17.89 31.67 -1.73
C LEU A 8 17.59 30.72 -2.92
N PRO A 9 17.70 31.12 -4.21
CA PRO A 9 17.27 30.24 -5.29
C PRO A 9 18.29 29.14 -5.66
N HIS A 10 19.57 29.30 -5.30
CA HIS A 10 20.61 28.31 -5.64
C HIS A 10 20.71 27.17 -4.63
N VAL A 11 20.30 27.38 -3.37
CA VAL A 11 20.29 26.34 -2.33
C VAL A 11 19.12 25.37 -2.53
N ILE A 12 17.99 25.83 -3.07
CA ILE A 12 16.80 24.99 -3.32
C ILE A 12 17.01 24.03 -4.52
N LEU A 13 17.75 24.46 -5.55
CA LEU A 13 18.00 23.63 -6.73
C LEU A 13 19.06 22.53 -6.50
N ALA A 14 19.99 22.72 -5.54
CA ALA A 14 21.02 21.74 -5.22
C ALA A 14 20.57 20.66 -4.21
N LEU A 15 19.52 20.93 -3.43
CA LEU A 15 18.97 19.99 -2.44
C LEU A 15 17.85 19.08 -3.00
N THR A 16 17.37 19.34 -4.23
CA THR A 16 16.29 18.58 -4.86
C THR A 16 16.78 17.58 -5.93
N THR A 17 18.02 17.72 -6.41
CA THR A 17 18.58 16.86 -7.46
C THR A 17 18.88 15.43 -7.02
N PRO A 18 19.36 15.10 -5.80
CA PRO A 18 19.51 13.70 -5.39
C PRO A 18 18.15 13.01 -5.23
N SER A 19 17.15 13.73 -4.71
CA SER A 19 15.79 13.22 -4.47
C SER A 19 15.02 12.94 -5.77
N LEU A 20 15.28 13.72 -6.83
CA LEU A 20 14.66 13.51 -8.14
C LEU A 20 15.23 12.28 -8.87
N CYS A 21 16.54 12.05 -8.75
CA CYS A 21 17.20 10.89 -9.36
C CYS A 21 16.79 9.56 -8.69
N ILE A 22 16.64 9.55 -7.37
CA ILE A 22 16.17 8.37 -6.61
C ILE A 22 14.70 8.04 -6.92
N SER A 23 13.86 9.05 -7.19
CA SER A 23 12.45 8.87 -7.58
C SER A 23 12.26 8.30 -8.99
N LEU A 24 13.16 8.60 -9.93
CA LEU A 24 13.11 8.08 -11.30
C LEU A 24 13.63 6.63 -11.39
N ASP A 25 14.63 6.27 -10.58
CA ASP A 25 15.15 4.91 -10.53
C ASP A 25 14.15 3.94 -9.88
N ARG A 26 13.47 4.35 -8.80
CA ARG A 26 12.34 3.60 -8.21
C ARG A 26 11.21 3.36 -9.21
N ARG A 27 10.83 4.39 -9.99
CA ARG A 27 9.80 4.25 -11.03
C ARG A 27 10.21 3.20 -12.06
N ASN A 28 11.43 3.24 -12.58
CA ASN A 28 11.89 2.27 -13.58
C ASN A 28 11.99 0.83 -13.04
N TRP A 29 12.37 0.66 -11.78
CA TRP A 29 12.32 -0.63 -11.08
C TRP A 29 10.89 -1.13 -10.92
N GLU A 30 9.97 -0.29 -10.44
CA GLU A 30 8.57 -0.66 -10.22
C GLU A 30 7.84 -0.95 -11.53
N TRP A 31 8.11 -0.23 -12.61
CA TRP A 31 7.53 -0.54 -13.93
C TRP A 31 8.00 -1.89 -14.46
N LYS A 32 9.30 -2.23 -14.31
CA LYS A 32 9.82 -3.54 -14.72
C LYS A 32 9.28 -4.68 -13.85
N ARG A 33 9.13 -4.45 -12.55
CA ARG A 33 8.47 -5.40 -11.63
C ARG A 33 6.99 -5.56 -11.95
N ALA A 34 6.27 -4.46 -12.19
CA ALA A 34 4.86 -4.45 -12.54
C ALA A 34 4.61 -5.20 -13.86
N LEU A 35 5.45 -4.99 -14.89
CA LEU A 35 5.37 -5.76 -16.15
C LEU A 35 5.68 -7.25 -15.95
N SER A 36 6.69 -7.59 -15.14
CA SER A 36 7.02 -8.99 -14.83
C SER A 36 5.98 -9.70 -13.98
N LEU A 37 5.27 -8.97 -13.10
CA LEU A 37 4.16 -9.47 -12.30
C LEU A 37 2.90 -9.62 -13.15
N TRP A 38 2.67 -8.72 -14.11
CA TRP A 38 1.58 -8.81 -15.08
C TRP A 38 1.70 -10.04 -15.98
N THR A 39 2.87 -10.31 -16.55
CA THR A 39 3.08 -11.52 -17.37
C THR A 39 2.95 -12.81 -16.55
N ARG A 40 3.36 -12.81 -15.29
CA ARG A 40 3.13 -13.96 -14.39
C ARG A 40 1.67 -14.11 -13.97
N ALA A 41 0.93 -13.00 -13.81
CA ALA A 41 -0.44 -13.05 -13.31
C ALA A 41 -1.40 -13.81 -14.24
N ASP A 42 -1.15 -13.78 -15.56
CA ASP A 42 -1.93 -14.42 -16.63
C ASP A 42 -1.59 -15.91 -16.86
N GLU A 43 -0.46 -16.39 -16.33
CA GLU A 43 0.00 -17.79 -16.45
C GLU A 43 -0.25 -18.64 -15.18
N ARG A 44 -0.83 -18.06 -14.12
CA ARG A 44 -1.05 -18.79 -12.86
C ARG A 44 -2.16 -19.82 -13.01
N ASN A 45 -1.85 -21.06 -12.67
CA ASN A 45 -2.86 -22.08 -12.45
C ASN A 45 -3.45 -21.89 -11.04
N VAL A 46 -4.45 -21.02 -10.91
CA VAL A 46 -5.11 -20.74 -9.63
C VAL A 46 -6.17 -21.83 -9.37
N PRO A 47 -6.11 -22.57 -8.23
CA PRO A 47 -7.13 -23.57 -7.90
C PRO A 47 -8.48 -22.93 -7.62
N SER A 48 -9.56 -23.72 -7.62
CA SER A 48 -10.94 -23.25 -7.41
C SER A 48 -11.14 -22.52 -6.08
N GLU A 49 -10.40 -22.90 -5.06
CA GLU A 49 -10.40 -22.32 -3.72
C GLU A 49 -9.79 -20.91 -3.71
N GLY A 50 -9.00 -20.60 -4.74
CA GLY A 50 -8.28 -19.34 -4.91
C GLY A 50 -6.86 -19.34 -4.32
N TYR A 51 -6.45 -20.39 -3.63
CA TYR A 51 -5.14 -20.53 -3.00
C TYR A 51 -4.78 -22.03 -2.87
N TYR A 52 -3.50 -22.36 -2.74
CA TYR A 52 -3.06 -23.70 -2.34
C TYR A 52 -2.97 -23.78 -0.83
N ASP A 53 -3.45 -24.86 -0.21
CA ASP A 53 -3.34 -25.07 1.24
C ASP A 53 -1.86 -25.30 1.62
N PRO A 54 -1.25 -24.43 2.45
CA PRO A 54 0.16 -24.57 2.83
C PRO A 54 0.50 -25.91 3.45
N SER A 55 -0.43 -26.52 4.21
CA SER A 55 -0.18 -27.77 4.94
C SER A 55 0.05 -28.97 4.03
N GLN A 56 -0.45 -28.92 2.79
CA GLN A 56 -0.32 -30.01 1.82
C GLN A 56 1.10 -30.14 1.24
N SER A 57 1.92 -29.09 1.39
CA SER A 57 3.26 -29.00 0.80
C SER A 57 4.32 -28.55 1.81
N GLY A 58 4.13 -28.89 3.09
CA GLY A 58 5.11 -28.65 4.15
C GLY A 58 5.17 -27.22 4.67
N GLY A 59 4.21 -26.38 4.30
CA GLY A 59 3.96 -25.07 4.89
C GLY A 59 3.00 -25.10 6.08
N SER A 60 2.65 -23.93 6.59
CA SER A 60 1.72 -23.76 7.71
C SER A 60 0.93 -22.46 7.61
N MET A 61 -0.25 -22.44 8.22
CA MET A 61 -1.02 -21.21 8.47
C MET A 61 -0.56 -20.48 9.76
N LEU A 62 0.64 -20.79 10.26
CA LEU A 62 1.29 -20.07 11.34
C LEU A 62 2.53 -19.39 10.81
N THR A 63 2.76 -18.16 11.25
CA THR A 63 4.03 -17.47 11.06
C THR A 63 5.11 -18.12 11.92
N LYS A 64 6.36 -17.78 11.65
CA LYS A 64 7.51 -18.15 12.45
C LYS A 64 8.13 -16.88 13.00
N ILE A 65 8.13 -16.81 14.33
CA ILE A 65 8.67 -15.69 15.09
C ILE A 65 10.01 -16.16 15.69
N PRO A 66 11.11 -15.41 15.50
CA PRO A 66 12.44 -15.85 15.93
C PRO A 66 12.53 -16.19 17.43
N VAL A 67 11.89 -15.38 18.28
CA VAL A 67 11.91 -15.54 19.74
C VAL A 67 10.51 -15.31 20.30
N THR A 68 9.97 -16.31 20.99
CA THR A 68 8.68 -16.26 21.66
C THR A 68 8.79 -16.89 23.06
N PHE A 69 7.81 -16.64 23.92
CA PHE A 69 7.73 -17.30 25.22
C PHE A 69 6.33 -17.89 25.45
N PRO A 70 6.18 -19.24 25.48
CA PRO A 70 7.15 -20.28 25.13
C PRO A 70 7.77 -20.14 23.72
N MET A 71 8.96 -20.71 23.52
CA MET A 71 9.63 -20.72 22.21
C MET A 71 8.86 -21.53 21.17
N GLY A 72 8.93 -21.09 19.91
CA GLY A 72 8.37 -21.82 18.76
C GLY A 72 6.90 -21.55 18.48
N GLN A 73 6.32 -20.51 19.10
CA GLN A 73 4.98 -20.05 18.78
C GLN A 73 4.98 -19.14 17.55
N GLY A 74 3.83 -19.08 16.88
CA GLY A 74 3.59 -18.26 15.69
C GLY A 74 2.26 -17.51 15.78
N GLU A 75 2.11 -16.50 14.93
CA GLU A 75 0.83 -15.82 14.75
C GLU A 75 -0.04 -16.55 13.72
N PRO A 76 -1.36 -16.61 13.91
CA PRO A 76 -2.26 -17.23 12.97
C PRO A 76 -2.41 -16.39 11.70
N ILE A 77 -2.13 -16.99 10.56
CA ILE A 77 -2.50 -16.48 9.25
C ILE A 77 -3.99 -16.78 9.05
N ASN A 78 -4.85 -15.87 9.50
CA ASN A 78 -6.28 -16.08 9.68
C ASN A 78 -7.14 -15.37 8.62
N ALA A 79 -6.54 -14.76 7.60
CA ALA A 79 -7.26 -14.31 6.42
C ALA A 79 -6.47 -14.55 5.12
N ILE A 80 -7.19 -14.68 4.00
CA ILE A 80 -6.62 -14.88 2.66
C ILE A 80 -7.39 -14.01 1.65
N ILE A 81 -6.68 -13.24 0.82
CA ILE A 81 -7.24 -12.69 -0.43
C ILE A 81 -6.89 -13.65 -1.55
N THR A 82 -7.91 -14.15 -2.25
CA THR A 82 -7.74 -15.21 -3.24
C THR A 82 -6.95 -14.74 -4.47
N GLY A 83 -6.16 -15.64 -5.04
CA GLY A 83 -5.52 -15.46 -6.34
C GLY A 83 -6.50 -15.32 -7.51
N SER A 84 -7.78 -15.68 -7.29
CA SER A 84 -8.88 -15.49 -8.23
C SER A 84 -9.45 -14.07 -8.23
N SER A 85 -9.09 -13.24 -7.24
CA SER A 85 -9.40 -11.81 -7.22
C SER A 85 -8.84 -11.11 -8.46
N ASP A 86 -9.39 -9.94 -8.80
CA ASP A 86 -8.93 -9.19 -9.96
C ASP A 86 -7.41 -8.94 -9.90
N SER A 87 -6.71 -9.25 -10.99
CA SER A 87 -5.23 -9.25 -11.03
C SER A 87 -4.60 -7.93 -10.58
N ARG A 88 -5.30 -6.82 -10.81
CA ARG A 88 -4.93 -5.48 -10.35
C ARG A 88 -4.89 -5.38 -8.82
N VAL A 89 -5.85 -5.97 -8.11
CA VAL A 89 -5.90 -6.01 -6.64
C VAL A 89 -4.71 -6.76 -6.07
N LEU A 90 -4.17 -7.75 -6.79
CA LEU A 90 -3.03 -8.57 -6.35
C LEU A 90 -1.67 -7.90 -6.57
N VAL A 91 -1.63 -6.71 -7.16
CA VAL A 91 -0.40 -5.93 -7.30
C VAL A 91 -0.17 -5.12 -6.02
N ASP A 92 0.96 -5.31 -5.36
CA ASP A 92 1.35 -4.53 -4.19
C ASP A 92 1.63 -3.06 -4.56
N ALA A 93 0.56 -2.25 -4.60
CA ALA A 93 0.60 -0.84 -4.96
C ALA A 93 -0.57 -0.06 -4.32
N GLU A 94 -0.32 1.18 -3.93
CA GLU A 94 -1.35 2.14 -3.47
C GLU A 94 -2.04 2.86 -4.64
N VAL A 95 -1.50 2.73 -5.84
CA VAL A 95 -2.00 3.35 -7.06
C VAL A 95 -2.73 2.34 -7.94
N ASN A 96 -3.46 2.85 -8.93
CA ASN A 96 -4.10 2.04 -9.98
C ASN A 96 -4.96 0.90 -9.43
N GLY A 97 -5.65 1.13 -8.31
CA GLY A 97 -6.53 0.14 -7.70
C GLY A 97 -5.83 -1.08 -7.08
N GLY A 98 -4.52 -0.98 -6.81
CA GLY A 98 -3.71 -2.08 -6.26
C GLY A 98 -4.06 -2.51 -4.83
N LEU A 99 -3.34 -3.51 -4.32
CA LEU A 99 -3.58 -4.16 -3.04
C LEU A 99 -3.64 -3.17 -1.87
N ARG A 100 -2.66 -2.26 -1.79
CA ARG A 100 -2.63 -1.25 -0.71
C ARG A 100 -3.71 -0.20 -0.89
N ASN A 101 -4.13 0.09 -2.13
CA ASN A 101 -5.29 0.96 -2.36
C ASN A 101 -6.58 0.32 -1.83
N TYR A 102 -6.72 -1.00 -2.03
CA TYR A 102 -7.79 -1.79 -1.44
C TYR A 102 -7.73 -1.74 0.09
N PHE A 103 -6.57 -1.90 0.72
CA PHE A 103 -6.43 -1.75 2.18
C PHE A 103 -6.87 -0.37 2.70
N VAL A 104 -6.50 0.71 2.00
CA VAL A 104 -6.94 2.07 2.31
C VAL A 104 -8.46 2.21 2.22
N SER A 105 -9.11 1.49 1.30
CA SER A 105 -10.57 1.58 1.10
C SER A 105 -11.39 1.13 2.32
N PHE A 106 -10.82 0.31 3.20
CA PHE A 106 -11.46 -0.13 4.46
C PHE A 106 -10.68 0.31 5.71
N GLY A 107 -9.89 1.39 5.59
CA GLY A 107 -9.34 2.14 6.73
C GLY A 107 -7.97 1.67 7.23
N PHE A 108 -7.23 0.89 6.44
CA PHE A 108 -5.87 0.48 6.76
C PHE A 108 -4.84 1.16 5.87
N SER A 109 -3.61 1.33 6.35
CA SER A 109 -2.53 1.91 5.54
C SER A 109 -1.18 1.32 5.93
N GLY A 110 -0.16 1.59 5.11
CA GLY A 110 1.22 1.21 5.39
C GLY A 110 1.77 1.86 6.67
N GLU A 111 2.87 1.32 7.17
CA GLU A 111 3.51 1.82 8.37
C GLU A 111 3.95 3.29 8.25
N CYS A 112 3.66 4.04 9.30
CA CYS A 112 3.98 5.45 9.40
C CYS A 112 5.49 5.70 9.27
N LEU A 113 5.89 6.48 8.27
CA LEU A 113 7.29 6.88 8.03
C LEU A 113 8.28 5.70 7.99
N GLY A 114 7.80 4.49 7.68
CA GLY A 114 8.61 3.26 7.72
C GLY A 114 9.04 2.82 9.11
N GLN A 115 8.36 3.27 10.17
CA GLN A 115 8.58 2.80 11.54
C GLN A 115 8.05 1.36 11.67
N HIS A 116 8.96 0.38 11.62
CA HIS A 116 8.67 -1.00 11.93
C HIS A 116 9.00 -1.28 13.41
N SER A 117 7.98 -1.40 14.25
CA SER A 117 8.13 -1.83 15.65
C SER A 117 7.79 -3.31 15.75
N GLY A 118 8.80 -4.13 15.98
CA GLY A 118 8.71 -5.59 16.00
C GLY A 118 9.85 -6.23 15.21
N SER A 119 9.99 -7.55 15.30
CA SER A 119 10.74 -8.27 14.28
C SER A 119 9.86 -8.43 13.05
N ASP A 120 10.48 -8.52 11.88
CA ASP A 120 9.82 -9.13 10.73
C ASP A 120 9.35 -10.57 11.14
N GLN A 121 8.39 -11.12 10.41
CA GLN A 121 8.01 -12.53 10.58
C GLN A 121 8.14 -13.32 9.28
N GLU A 122 8.50 -14.60 9.42
CA GLU A 122 8.60 -15.52 8.28
C GLU A 122 7.31 -16.36 8.14
N ALA A 123 6.90 -16.72 6.92
CA ALA A 123 5.84 -17.69 6.69
C ALA A 123 6.21 -18.69 5.59
N ASN A 124 6.00 -19.99 5.82
CA ASN A 124 6.13 -20.99 4.77
C ASN A 124 4.75 -21.31 4.20
N LEU A 125 4.43 -20.78 3.02
CA LEU A 125 3.12 -20.95 2.37
C LEU A 125 2.97 -22.25 1.57
N GLY A 126 3.92 -23.19 1.70
CA GLY A 126 3.90 -24.47 0.98
C GLY A 126 4.10 -24.33 -0.53
N ASP A 127 4.60 -23.18 -0.99
CA ASP A 127 4.78 -22.83 -2.40
C ASP A 127 6.18 -23.12 -2.95
N GLY A 128 7.06 -23.68 -2.12
CA GLY A 128 8.43 -23.98 -2.46
C GLY A 128 9.42 -22.83 -2.23
N ASN A 129 8.96 -21.67 -1.75
CA ASN A 129 9.86 -20.62 -1.26
C ASN A 129 10.40 -20.93 0.15
N GLY A 130 9.64 -21.65 0.98
CA GLY A 130 9.98 -21.87 2.38
C GLY A 130 9.85 -20.58 3.21
N PHE A 131 10.60 -20.48 4.31
CA PHE A 131 10.57 -19.31 5.21
C PHE A 131 11.36 -18.09 4.72
N SER A 132 12.09 -18.18 3.61
CA SER A 132 12.85 -17.06 3.06
C SER A 132 12.57 -16.89 1.57
N LYS A 133 12.43 -15.65 1.12
CA LYS A 133 12.26 -15.31 -0.30
C LYS A 133 13.47 -15.71 -1.15
N TYR A 134 14.62 -15.95 -0.51
CA TYR A 134 15.90 -16.17 -1.16
C TYR A 134 16.35 -17.63 -1.00
N PHE A 135 15.74 -18.55 -1.72
CA PHE A 135 16.34 -19.86 -1.96
C PHE A 135 16.28 -20.27 -3.44
N SER A 136 17.30 -19.86 -4.18
CA SER A 136 17.86 -20.76 -5.19
C SER A 136 18.85 -21.67 -4.46
N ALA A 137 18.55 -22.96 -4.38
CA ALA A 137 19.40 -23.95 -3.72
C ALA A 137 20.71 -24.27 -4.49
N SER A 138 21.23 -23.37 -5.34
CA SER A 138 22.39 -23.68 -6.19
C SER A 138 23.46 -22.59 -6.30
N LEU A 139 23.30 -21.38 -5.75
CA LEU A 139 24.33 -20.35 -5.86
C LEU A 139 24.60 -19.68 -4.52
N ARG A 140 25.70 -20.14 -3.89
CA ARG A 140 26.49 -19.47 -2.84
C ARG A 140 25.67 -18.75 -1.77
N ARG A 141 25.23 -19.54 -0.78
CA ARG A 141 24.97 -19.04 0.57
C ARG A 141 26.31 -18.55 1.12
N ASP A 142 26.55 -17.25 1.08
CA ASP A 142 27.69 -16.60 1.69
C ASP A 142 27.60 -16.77 3.21
N SER A 143 28.62 -17.42 3.78
CA SER A 143 28.74 -17.79 5.19
C SER A 143 28.67 -16.59 6.17
N VAL A 144 28.62 -15.36 5.65
CA VAL A 144 28.52 -14.11 6.40
C VAL A 144 27.07 -13.88 6.87
N SER A 145 26.05 -14.14 6.04
CA SER A 145 24.64 -13.96 6.45
C SER A 145 24.23 -14.94 7.55
N GLN A 146 24.80 -16.17 7.54
CA GLN A 146 24.57 -17.15 8.61
C GLN A 146 25.29 -16.80 9.92
N SER A 147 26.41 -16.08 9.84
CA SER A 147 27.20 -15.63 11.01
C SER A 147 26.61 -14.37 11.69
N LEU A 148 25.72 -13.65 11.00
CA LEU A 148 25.10 -12.42 11.51
C LEU A 148 23.63 -12.60 11.92
N GLY A 149 23.03 -13.78 11.68
CA GLY A 149 21.62 -14.05 12.02
C GLY A 149 20.62 -13.22 11.20
N ILE A 150 21.04 -12.67 10.06
CA ILE A 150 20.19 -11.87 9.17
C ILE A 150 19.63 -12.81 8.12
N SER A 151 18.53 -13.49 8.44
CA SER A 151 17.67 -14.10 7.42
C SER A 151 16.90 -12.97 6.75
N PRO A 152 16.92 -12.83 5.41
CA PRO A 152 15.96 -11.98 4.73
C PRO A 152 14.58 -12.61 4.90
N GLU A 153 13.82 -12.07 5.83
CA GLU A 153 12.46 -12.47 6.12
C GLU A 153 11.59 -12.26 4.89
N ASN A 154 10.59 -13.12 4.69
CA ASN A 154 9.77 -13.11 3.48
C ASN A 154 8.46 -12.33 3.64
N GLU A 155 8.29 -11.64 4.77
CA GLU A 155 7.21 -10.66 4.96
C GLU A 155 7.18 -9.65 3.81
N THR A 156 5.99 -9.42 3.26
CA THR A 156 5.82 -8.42 2.19
C THR A 156 5.61 -7.02 2.77
N GLY A 157 4.92 -6.94 3.91
CA GLY A 157 4.89 -5.77 4.76
C GLY A 157 3.86 -5.87 5.88
N VAL A 158 3.85 -4.83 6.72
CA VAL A 158 2.84 -4.62 7.76
C VAL A 158 1.87 -3.53 7.33
N ILE A 159 0.60 -3.75 7.63
CA ILE A 159 -0.50 -2.83 7.36
C ILE A 159 -1.24 -2.58 8.68
N ARG A 160 -1.46 -1.32 9.03
CA ARG A 160 -2.00 -0.89 10.33
C ARG A 160 -3.29 -0.11 10.15
N TRP A 161 -4.15 -0.14 11.16
CA TRP A 161 -5.35 0.69 11.21
C TRP A 161 -4.98 2.18 11.13
N ALA A 162 -5.60 2.88 10.18
CA ALA A 162 -5.24 4.24 9.84
C ALA A 162 -6.07 5.30 10.58
N TYR A 163 -7.01 4.95 11.46
CA TYR A 163 -7.84 5.93 12.21
C TYR A 163 -8.46 7.05 11.35
N GLY A 164 -8.78 6.76 10.08
CA GLY A 164 -9.32 7.74 9.13
C GLY A 164 -8.29 8.64 8.43
N ASP A 165 -6.99 8.48 8.72
CA ASP A 165 -5.88 9.20 8.08
C ASP A 165 -4.83 8.19 7.56
N PRO A 166 -4.84 7.88 6.25
CA PRO A 166 -3.90 6.93 5.66
C PRO A 166 -2.42 7.36 5.74
N GLU A 167 -2.10 8.64 5.93
CA GLU A 167 -0.72 9.12 5.96
C GLU A 167 -0.14 9.15 7.38
N LEU A 168 -0.93 9.59 8.36
CA LEU A 168 -0.45 9.82 9.73
C LEU A 168 -1.17 8.98 10.79
N GLY A 169 -2.31 8.40 10.47
CA GLY A 169 -3.10 7.67 11.44
C GLY A 169 -2.48 6.35 11.87
N THR A 170 -1.63 5.73 11.06
CA THR A 170 -0.84 4.56 11.48
C THR A 170 0.24 4.92 12.51
N CYS A 171 0.69 6.18 12.58
CA CYS A 171 1.56 6.64 13.69
C CYS A 171 0.79 6.67 15.02
N LYS A 172 -0.50 7.00 14.95
CA LYS A 172 -1.40 7.02 16.11
C LYS A 172 -1.70 5.60 16.60
N GLU A 173 -1.80 4.64 15.68
CA GLU A 173 -1.91 3.22 16.01
C GLU A 173 -0.77 2.76 16.90
N THR A 174 0.49 3.07 16.54
CA THR A 174 1.64 2.71 17.39
C THR A 174 1.47 3.18 18.83
N ILE A 175 0.84 4.33 19.07
CA ILE A 175 0.63 4.84 20.43
C ILE A 175 -0.60 4.22 21.11
N GLN A 176 -1.67 3.95 20.36
CA GLN A 176 -2.99 3.60 20.90
C GLN A 176 -3.35 2.12 20.82
N GLY A 177 -2.63 1.33 20.02
CA GLY A 177 -2.98 -0.05 19.68
C GLY A 177 -4.18 -0.12 18.76
N GLY A 178 -4.13 -1.01 17.78
CA GLY A 178 -5.18 -1.14 16.80
C GLY A 178 -5.15 -2.47 16.06
N ASN A 179 -6.04 -2.56 15.09
CA ASN A 179 -6.06 -3.67 14.17
C ASN A 179 -4.85 -3.55 13.24
N HIS A 180 -4.11 -4.64 13.05
CA HIS A 180 -3.03 -4.68 12.09
C HIS A 180 -2.94 -6.06 11.46
N PHE A 181 -2.21 -6.14 10.35
CA PHE A 181 -1.82 -7.42 9.79
C PHE A 181 -0.48 -7.37 9.07
N ARG A 182 0.22 -8.50 9.12
CA ARG A 182 1.34 -8.83 8.25
C ARG A 182 0.83 -9.64 7.08
N TYR A 183 1.48 -9.55 5.92
CA TYR A 183 1.06 -10.34 4.76
C TYR A 183 2.20 -10.89 3.91
N TRP A 184 1.90 -12.01 3.25
CA TRP A 184 2.79 -12.76 2.37
C TRP A 184 2.06 -13.11 1.06
N VAL A 185 2.83 -13.31 -0.02
CA VAL A 185 2.29 -13.68 -1.32
C VAL A 185 2.66 -15.13 -1.61
N GLN A 186 1.68 -15.95 -2.01
CA GLN A 186 1.93 -17.33 -2.43
C GLN A 186 2.37 -17.36 -3.91
N ASP A 187 3.65 -17.04 -4.15
CA ASP A 187 4.25 -16.85 -5.48
C ASP A 187 5.38 -17.86 -5.82
N GLY A 188 5.55 -18.88 -4.99
CA GLY A 188 6.62 -19.85 -5.13
C GLY A 188 6.45 -20.83 -6.30
N PRO A 189 7.55 -21.49 -6.71
CA PRO A 189 7.61 -22.31 -7.92
C PRO A 189 6.74 -23.58 -7.88
N SER A 190 6.30 -24.02 -6.70
CA SER A 190 5.52 -25.26 -6.53
C SER A 190 4.02 -25.00 -6.38
N ALA A 191 3.61 -23.78 -5.99
CA ALA A 191 2.21 -23.48 -5.72
C ALA A 191 1.88 -21.99 -5.94
N ASN A 192 2.20 -21.43 -7.11
CA ASN A 192 1.94 -20.02 -7.41
C ASN A 192 0.46 -19.75 -7.71
N SER A 193 -0.32 -19.40 -6.69
CA SER A 193 -1.67 -18.84 -6.86
C SER A 193 -1.66 -17.31 -6.94
N GLY A 194 -0.63 -16.67 -6.38
CA GLY A 194 -0.58 -15.23 -6.11
C GLY A 194 -1.63 -14.75 -5.11
N ALA A 195 -2.23 -15.67 -4.33
CA ALA A 195 -3.07 -15.31 -3.19
C ALA A 195 -2.24 -14.58 -2.12
N ILE A 196 -2.89 -13.68 -1.39
CA ILE A 196 -2.30 -12.93 -0.29
C ILE A 196 -2.74 -13.55 1.02
N PHE A 197 -1.79 -13.95 1.85
CA PHE A 197 -2.01 -14.57 3.15
C PHE A 197 -1.76 -13.52 4.24
N LEU A 198 -2.71 -13.35 5.17
CA LEU A 198 -2.70 -12.28 6.16
C LEU A 198 -2.73 -12.86 7.57
N ALA A 199 -1.78 -12.45 8.41
CA ALA A 199 -1.83 -12.66 9.85
C ALA A 199 -2.46 -11.43 10.50
N VAL A 200 -3.76 -11.49 10.78
CA VAL A 200 -4.55 -10.36 11.29
C VAL A 200 -4.70 -10.47 12.80
N SER A 201 -4.45 -9.37 13.49
CA SER A 201 -4.61 -9.29 14.94
C SER A 201 -5.02 -7.89 15.40
N TYR A 202 -5.24 -7.75 16.70
CA TYR A 202 -5.46 -6.46 17.33
C TYR A 202 -4.51 -6.30 18.52
N GLU A 203 -3.67 -5.28 18.44
CA GLU A 203 -2.64 -4.96 19.43
C GLU A 203 -3.18 -3.94 20.45
N LYS A 204 -2.67 -4.05 21.68
CA LYS A 204 -2.81 -3.04 22.73
C LYS A 204 -1.90 -1.84 22.44
N PRO A 205 -2.07 -0.70 23.14
CA PRO A 205 -1.13 0.42 23.09
C PRO A 205 0.34 0.03 23.33
N ILE A 206 1.29 0.85 22.85
CA ILE A 206 2.72 0.69 23.17
C ILE A 206 3.02 0.74 24.67
N ALA A 207 2.17 1.44 25.45
CA ALA A 207 2.26 1.46 26.92
C ALA A 207 2.10 0.06 27.53
N GLU A 208 1.44 -0.84 26.81
CA GLU A 208 1.27 -2.26 27.11
C GLU A 208 2.09 -3.15 26.16
N GLN A 209 3.15 -2.57 25.57
CA GLN A 209 4.15 -3.25 24.74
C GLN A 209 3.58 -3.91 23.47
N HIS A 210 2.49 -3.39 22.92
CA HIS A 210 1.80 -3.98 21.76
C HIS A 210 1.40 -5.45 21.95
N ASP A 211 1.16 -5.87 23.20
CA ASP A 211 0.60 -7.19 23.50
C ASP A 211 -0.78 -7.35 22.83
N ILE A 212 -1.20 -8.59 22.56
CA ILE A 212 -2.47 -8.85 21.89
C ILE A 212 -3.63 -8.73 22.90
N ILE A 213 -4.74 -8.12 22.49
CA ILE A 213 -5.93 -8.06 23.35
C ILE A 213 -6.52 -9.48 23.57
N PRO A 214 -7.29 -9.70 24.64
CA PRO A 214 -8.06 -10.94 24.77
C PRO A 214 -8.91 -11.22 23.52
N ASN A 215 -8.86 -12.46 23.00
CA ASN A 215 -9.48 -12.87 21.74
C ASN A 215 -9.03 -12.06 20.49
N GLY A 216 -7.87 -11.40 20.55
CA GLY A 216 -7.43 -10.40 19.57
C GLY A 216 -7.15 -10.92 18.17
N TYR A 217 -6.81 -12.20 17.99
CA TYR A 217 -6.67 -12.78 16.63
C TYR A 217 -8.03 -12.93 15.95
N ASN A 218 -9.03 -13.50 16.65
CA ASN A 218 -10.36 -13.70 16.10
C ASN A 218 -11.08 -12.35 15.91
N LEU A 219 -11.03 -11.47 16.92
CA LEU A 219 -11.57 -10.10 16.83
C LEU A 219 -10.85 -9.28 15.75
N GLY A 220 -9.54 -9.43 15.62
CA GLY A 220 -8.74 -8.74 14.61
C GLY A 220 -9.24 -9.05 13.20
N ARG A 221 -9.30 -10.34 12.85
CA ARG A 221 -9.85 -10.83 11.58
C ARG A 221 -11.29 -10.35 11.35
N ASP A 222 -12.13 -10.43 12.37
CA ASP A 222 -13.55 -10.14 12.23
C ASP A 222 -13.84 -8.63 12.15
N TRP A 223 -13.04 -7.78 12.80
CA TRP A 223 -13.12 -6.33 12.61
C TRP A 223 -12.63 -5.89 11.23
N LEU A 224 -11.63 -6.57 10.66
CA LEU A 224 -11.26 -6.37 9.25
C LEU A 224 -12.46 -6.68 8.33
N VAL A 225 -13.14 -7.81 8.53
CA VAL A 225 -14.36 -8.16 7.78
C VAL A 225 -15.49 -7.15 8.04
N GLY A 226 -15.64 -6.69 9.28
CA GLY A 226 -16.62 -5.68 9.66
C GLY A 226 -16.40 -4.33 8.96
N ASN A 227 -15.14 -3.91 8.80
CA ASN A 227 -14.79 -2.69 8.07
C ASN A 227 -15.13 -2.79 6.58
N ILE A 228 -14.88 -3.94 5.96
CA ILE A 228 -15.21 -4.18 4.53
C ILE A 228 -16.72 -4.21 4.31
N THR A 229 -17.45 -4.85 5.23
CA THR A 229 -18.90 -5.09 5.12
C THR A 229 -19.74 -3.96 5.71
N GLN A 230 -19.10 -3.01 6.39
CA GLN A 230 -19.75 -1.93 7.15
C GLN A 230 -20.79 -2.47 8.14
N SER A 231 -20.49 -3.62 8.76
CA SER A 231 -21.41 -4.34 9.64
C SER A 231 -20.68 -4.92 10.85
N ALA A 232 -21.41 -5.12 11.95
CA ALA A 232 -20.87 -5.77 13.13
C ALA A 232 -20.79 -7.29 12.91
N ILE A 233 -19.63 -7.89 13.18
CA ILE A 233 -19.41 -9.32 13.04
C ILE A 233 -19.62 -10.02 14.39
N PRO A 234 -20.58 -10.94 14.53
CA PRO A 234 -20.80 -11.69 15.76
C PRO A 234 -19.78 -12.83 15.88
N THR A 235 -18.53 -12.50 16.25
CA THR A 235 -17.36 -13.42 16.29
C THR A 235 -17.67 -14.82 16.85
N LEU A 236 -18.37 -14.90 17.98
CA LEU A 236 -18.66 -16.19 18.63
C LEU A 236 -19.69 -17.07 17.91
N ASN A 237 -20.44 -16.51 16.95
CA ASN A 237 -21.49 -17.20 16.20
C ASN A 237 -21.08 -17.52 14.77
N LEU A 238 -19.81 -17.28 14.41
CA LEU A 238 -19.30 -17.58 13.08
C LEU A 238 -19.21 -19.09 12.86
N THR A 239 -19.54 -19.51 11.64
CA THR A 239 -19.49 -20.91 11.22
C THR A 239 -18.90 -21.01 9.82
N ASN A 240 -18.62 -22.23 9.35
CA ASN A 240 -18.21 -22.49 7.97
C ASN A 240 -19.28 -22.20 6.91
N SER A 241 -20.52 -21.90 7.34
CA SER A 241 -21.61 -21.45 6.45
C SER A 241 -21.77 -19.94 6.42
N THR A 242 -21.04 -19.21 7.27
CA THR A 242 -21.13 -17.77 7.36
C THR A 242 -20.44 -17.12 6.17
N THR A 243 -21.16 -16.21 5.50
CA THR A 243 -20.67 -15.42 4.37
C THR A 243 -21.06 -13.97 4.53
N TYR A 244 -20.23 -13.06 4.01
CA TYR A 244 -20.54 -11.64 3.92
C TYR A 244 -20.18 -11.10 2.54
N THR A 245 -20.78 -9.97 2.18
CA THR A 245 -20.37 -9.17 1.03
C THR A 245 -20.28 -7.71 1.47
N GLY A 246 -19.29 -7.00 0.95
CA GLY A 246 -19.05 -5.59 1.26
C GLY A 246 -18.61 -4.80 0.04
N THR A 247 -18.76 -3.49 0.12
CA THR A 247 -18.26 -2.56 -0.90
C THR A 247 -17.52 -1.41 -0.24
N THR A 248 -16.32 -1.13 -0.74
CA THR A 248 -15.43 -0.08 -0.25
C THR A 248 -14.85 0.69 -1.43
N SER A 249 -14.38 1.91 -1.21
CA SER A 249 -13.81 2.74 -2.28
C SER A 249 -12.60 3.54 -1.80
N SER A 250 -11.61 3.68 -2.68
CA SER A 250 -10.44 4.54 -2.46
C SER A 250 -9.89 5.00 -3.81
N GLY A 251 -9.37 6.23 -3.88
CA GLY A 251 -8.72 6.75 -5.09
C GLY A 251 -9.59 6.70 -6.37
N GLY A 252 -10.92 6.72 -6.23
CA GLY A 252 -11.87 6.58 -7.35
C GLY A 252 -12.07 5.16 -7.88
N TYR A 253 -11.47 4.16 -7.23
CA TYR A 253 -11.78 2.74 -7.43
C TYR A 253 -12.84 2.29 -6.43
N THR A 254 -13.72 1.38 -6.86
CA THR A 254 -14.68 0.71 -5.98
C THR A 254 -14.43 -0.79 -6.04
N TYR A 255 -14.37 -1.39 -4.85
CA TYR A 255 -14.10 -2.80 -4.62
C TYR A 255 -15.35 -3.47 -4.06
N GLU A 256 -15.77 -4.56 -4.67
CA GLU A 256 -16.73 -5.49 -4.11
C GLU A 256 -15.98 -6.71 -3.58
N THR A 257 -16.26 -7.09 -2.34
CA THR A 257 -15.57 -8.20 -1.68
C THR A 257 -16.59 -9.23 -1.20
N SER A 258 -16.44 -10.48 -1.62
CA SER A 258 -17.16 -11.61 -1.09
C SER A 258 -16.29 -12.36 -0.08
N ILE A 259 -16.80 -12.56 1.14
CA ILE A 259 -16.09 -13.21 2.25
C ILE A 259 -16.80 -14.49 2.64
N ARG A 260 -16.04 -15.56 2.84
CA ARG A 260 -16.50 -16.80 3.48
C ARG A 260 -15.54 -17.22 4.59
N TYR A 261 -16.03 -17.94 5.58
CA TYR A 261 -15.20 -18.51 6.64
C TYR A 261 -14.89 -19.99 6.34
N VAL A 262 -13.60 -20.32 6.27
CA VAL A 262 -13.12 -21.66 5.92
C VAL A 262 -12.45 -22.30 7.15
N PRO A 263 -12.96 -23.45 7.64
CA PRO A 263 -12.28 -24.21 8.68
C PRO A 263 -11.20 -25.13 8.10
N GLY A 264 -10.37 -25.72 8.96
CA GLY A 264 -9.47 -26.81 8.60
C GLY A 264 -8.10 -26.38 8.08
N LEU A 265 -7.93 -25.10 7.74
CA LEU A 265 -6.62 -24.51 7.44
C LEU A 265 -5.84 -24.16 8.73
N LEU A 266 -6.56 -23.70 9.75
CA LEU A 266 -6.05 -23.43 11.10
C LEU A 266 -6.72 -24.36 12.10
N ALA A 267 -5.98 -24.76 13.12
CA ALA A 267 -6.55 -25.48 14.25
C ALA A 267 -7.35 -24.52 15.14
N ASN A 268 -8.50 -24.98 15.64
CA ASN A 268 -9.18 -24.32 16.75
C ASN A 268 -8.43 -24.67 18.04
N SER A 269 -7.42 -23.88 18.39
CA SER A 269 -6.52 -24.16 19.52
C SER A 269 -5.80 -22.90 20.00
N SER A 270 -5.24 -23.00 21.20
CA SER A 270 -4.24 -22.10 21.76
C SER A 270 -2.82 -22.66 21.64
N ASP A 271 -2.67 -23.91 21.22
CA ASP A 271 -1.38 -24.57 21.09
C ASP A 271 -0.58 -23.99 19.91
N GLY A 272 0.66 -23.59 20.17
CA GLY A 272 1.54 -23.00 19.16
C GLY A 272 1.19 -21.57 18.74
N ILE A 273 0.12 -20.97 19.31
CA ILE A 273 -0.28 -19.59 19.05
C ILE A 273 0.49 -18.64 19.97
N ASN A 274 1.12 -17.61 19.41
CA ASN A 274 1.82 -16.59 20.19
C ASN A 274 0.84 -15.85 21.12
N HIS A 275 1.31 -15.40 22.30
CA HIS A 275 0.45 -14.80 23.34
C HIS A 275 -0.73 -15.69 23.83
N ASN A 276 -0.68 -17.01 23.63
CA ASN A 276 -1.82 -17.90 23.91
C ASN A 276 -2.44 -17.76 25.31
N ILE A 277 -1.64 -17.54 26.36
CA ILE A 277 -2.12 -17.40 27.75
C ILE A 277 -2.99 -16.15 27.93
N THR A 278 -2.67 -15.04 27.25
CA THR A 278 -3.37 -13.76 27.41
C THR A 278 -4.49 -13.58 26.38
N VAL A 279 -4.39 -14.25 25.23
CA VAL A 279 -5.37 -14.16 24.14
C VAL A 279 -6.50 -15.17 24.31
N GLY A 280 -6.18 -16.41 24.71
CA GLY A 280 -7.19 -17.41 25.04
C GLY A 280 -7.82 -17.11 26.40
N VAL A 281 -9.09 -16.68 26.41
CA VAL A 281 -9.80 -16.28 27.63
C VAL A 281 -11.20 -16.88 27.66
N ASP A 282 -11.75 -17.09 28.86
CA ASP A 282 -13.15 -17.50 29.07
C ASP A 282 -13.57 -18.78 28.32
N GLY A 283 -12.64 -19.72 28.15
CA GLY A 283 -12.86 -20.98 27.42
C GLY A 283 -12.82 -20.84 25.90
N ILE A 284 -12.48 -19.67 25.38
CA ILE A 284 -12.24 -19.41 23.96
C ILE A 284 -10.75 -19.63 23.67
N ASN A 285 -10.45 -20.43 22.65
CA ASN A 285 -9.09 -20.63 22.17
C ASN A 285 -8.54 -19.36 21.50
N ALA A 286 -7.22 -19.17 21.55
CA ALA A 286 -6.58 -18.01 20.94
C ALA A 286 -6.87 -17.90 19.43
N ALA A 287 -6.97 -19.03 18.73
CA ALA A 287 -7.51 -19.13 17.38
C ALA A 287 -8.74 -20.05 17.36
N ASP A 288 -9.82 -19.62 16.70
CA ASP A 288 -11.07 -20.40 16.56
C ASP A 288 -11.05 -21.42 15.39
N GLY A 289 -9.95 -21.47 14.64
CA GLY A 289 -9.74 -22.36 13.49
C GLY A 289 -10.43 -21.91 12.19
N LEU A 290 -11.07 -20.75 12.17
CA LEU A 290 -11.67 -20.18 10.97
C LEU A 290 -10.69 -19.21 10.28
N VAL A 291 -10.62 -19.31 8.95
CA VAL A 291 -9.90 -18.36 8.10
C VAL A 291 -10.92 -17.58 7.27
N ALA A 292 -10.85 -16.25 7.32
CA ALA A 292 -11.67 -15.40 6.44
C ALA A 292 -11.04 -15.38 5.04
N VAL A 293 -11.75 -15.88 4.04
CA VAL A 293 -11.27 -15.90 2.65
C VAL A 293 -12.07 -14.91 1.81
N LEU A 294 -11.36 -13.95 1.21
CA LEU A 294 -11.87 -12.79 0.50
C LEU A 294 -11.62 -12.94 -1.01
N ASP A 295 -12.68 -12.87 -1.83
CA ASP A 295 -12.58 -12.68 -3.29
C ASP A 295 -12.95 -11.24 -3.63
N VAL A 296 -12.04 -10.51 -4.27
CA VAL A 296 -12.14 -9.06 -4.47
C VAL A 296 -12.27 -8.74 -5.97
N ARG A 297 -13.29 -7.95 -6.31
CA ARG A 297 -13.59 -7.46 -7.66
C ARG A 297 -13.57 -5.94 -7.70
N ILE A 298 -13.03 -5.37 -8.76
CA ILE A 298 -13.10 -3.93 -9.02
C ILE A 298 -14.34 -3.67 -9.88
N THR A 299 -15.36 -3.06 -9.28
CA THR A 299 -16.63 -2.75 -9.95
C THR A 299 -16.65 -1.35 -10.54
N GLN A 300 -15.73 -0.48 -10.13
CA GLN A 300 -15.58 0.87 -10.67
C GLN A 300 -14.11 1.28 -10.73
N THR A 301 -13.74 1.99 -11.80
CA THR A 301 -12.44 2.64 -11.95
C THR A 301 -12.62 4.15 -12.16
N PRO A 302 -11.61 4.97 -11.85
CA PRO A 302 -11.65 6.40 -12.16
C PRO A 302 -11.91 6.62 -13.66
N PRO A 303 -12.59 7.71 -14.04
CA PRO A 303 -12.73 8.07 -15.44
C PRO A 303 -11.35 8.19 -16.06
N THR A 304 -11.11 7.52 -17.19
CA THR A 304 -9.91 7.78 -17.97
C THR A 304 -9.96 9.24 -18.40
N SER A 305 -9.02 10.07 -17.91
CA SER A 305 -8.81 11.39 -18.49
C SER A 305 -8.48 11.17 -19.96
N SER A 306 -9.42 11.47 -20.85
CA SER A 306 -9.14 11.52 -22.28
C SER A 306 -7.99 12.49 -22.44
N CYS A 307 -6.80 11.98 -22.75
CA CYS A 307 -5.74 12.81 -23.28
C CYS A 307 -6.38 13.52 -24.47
N CYS A 308 -6.59 14.83 -24.35
CA CYS A 308 -6.95 15.64 -25.50
C CYS A 308 -5.91 15.32 -26.56
N SER A 309 -6.35 14.65 -27.63
CA SER A 309 -5.54 14.42 -28.81
C SER A 309 -4.87 15.74 -29.14
N HIS A 310 -3.53 15.77 -29.08
CA HIS A 310 -2.73 16.90 -29.52
C HIS A 310 -3.03 17.18 -31.00
N VAL A 311 -4.11 17.92 -31.29
CA VAL A 311 -4.41 18.50 -32.60
C VAL A 311 -4.59 20.02 -32.48
N ALA A 312 -4.52 20.58 -31.27
CA ALA A 312 -4.64 22.02 -31.03
C ALA A 312 -3.30 22.72 -30.73
N CYS A 313 -2.15 22.15 -31.09
CA CYS A 313 -0.84 22.78 -30.83
C CYS A 313 -0.08 23.24 -32.09
N ASP A 314 -0.63 23.06 -33.29
CA ASP A 314 0.03 23.49 -34.54
C ASP A 314 -0.43 24.85 -35.08
N ILE A 315 -1.48 25.45 -34.52
CA ILE A 315 -2.00 26.74 -35.02
C ILE A 315 -1.26 27.94 -34.40
N VAL A 316 -0.60 27.78 -33.25
CA VAL A 316 0.06 28.91 -32.56
C VAL A 316 1.49 29.17 -33.05
N ILE A 317 2.17 28.18 -33.65
CA ILE A 317 3.56 28.33 -34.11
C ILE A 317 3.65 29.08 -35.46
N VAL A 318 2.59 29.05 -36.29
CA VAL A 318 2.60 29.77 -37.58
C VAL A 318 2.39 31.28 -37.38
N ALA A 319 1.68 31.70 -36.33
CA ALA A 319 1.41 33.12 -36.08
C ALA A 319 2.64 33.91 -35.56
N THR A 320 3.56 33.27 -34.85
CA THR A 320 4.76 33.91 -34.29
C THR A 320 5.90 34.07 -35.31
N ILE A 321 5.98 33.21 -36.32
CA ILE A 321 7.01 33.32 -37.38
C ILE A 321 6.71 34.48 -38.36
N PHE A 322 5.43 34.80 -38.61
CA PHE A 322 5.07 35.95 -39.47
C PHE A 322 5.25 37.32 -38.80
N TYR A 323 5.27 37.41 -37.47
CA TYR A 323 5.46 38.69 -36.76
C TYR A 323 6.95 39.09 -36.67
N LEU A 324 7.87 38.12 -36.64
CA LEU A 324 9.31 38.38 -36.57
C LEU A 324 9.96 38.80 -37.91
N LEU A 325 9.30 38.56 -39.04
CA LEU A 325 9.81 38.94 -40.37
C LEU A 325 9.43 40.35 -40.85
N ARG A 326 8.59 41.10 -40.11
CA ARG A 326 8.24 42.50 -40.45
C ARG A 326 8.98 43.57 -39.67
N VAL A 327 9.83 43.22 -38.70
CA VAL A 327 10.52 44.20 -37.85
C VAL A 327 11.94 44.56 -38.38
N ILE A 328 12.44 43.91 -39.42
CA ILE A 328 13.82 44.13 -39.92
C ILE A 328 13.95 45.25 -40.97
N THR A 329 12.87 45.84 -41.49
CA THR A 329 12.98 46.81 -42.60
C THR A 329 12.29 48.14 -42.36
N VAL A 330 12.59 48.87 -41.28
CA VAL A 330 12.54 50.34 -41.32
C VAL A 330 13.52 50.94 -40.30
N VAL A 331 14.71 51.31 -40.75
CA VAL A 331 15.54 52.32 -40.08
C VAL A 331 15.57 53.55 -40.98
N PRO A 332 15.11 54.71 -40.51
CA PRO A 332 15.57 55.97 -41.05
C PRO A 332 16.33 56.76 -39.98
N LEU A 333 17.39 57.38 -40.46
CA LEU A 333 18.33 58.25 -39.76
C LEU A 333 17.64 59.47 -39.14
N ALA A 334 18.12 59.88 -37.95
CA ALA A 334 17.89 61.21 -37.37
C ALA A 334 18.50 62.33 -38.24
N PRO A 335 18.11 63.61 -38.08
CA PRO A 335 18.84 64.48 -37.13
C PRO A 335 17.91 65.60 -36.53
N PRO A 336 18.38 66.73 -35.94
CA PRO A 336 18.40 66.88 -34.48
C PRO A 336 17.85 68.24 -33.92
N ILE A 337 17.74 68.31 -32.58
CA ILE A 337 17.85 69.49 -31.69
C ILE A 337 16.77 70.60 -31.72
N MET A 338 16.11 70.82 -30.56
CA MET A 338 16.14 72.02 -29.69
C MET A 338 14.79 72.32 -28.99
N SER A 339 14.83 72.36 -27.65
CA SER A 339 14.22 73.34 -26.71
C SER A 339 12.72 73.67 -26.86
N LEU A 340 11.88 73.90 -25.83
CA LEU A 340 11.99 74.23 -24.41
C LEU A 340 10.51 74.46 -23.96
N TRP A 341 10.24 74.44 -22.65
CA TRP A 341 9.07 75.01 -21.96
C TRP A 341 7.78 74.17 -21.74
N THR A 342 7.57 73.83 -20.46
CA THR A 342 6.31 73.78 -19.69
C THR A 342 5.65 75.18 -19.65
N PRO A 343 4.40 75.43 -19.14
CA PRO A 343 3.65 74.65 -18.14
C PRO A 343 2.10 74.60 -18.34
N SER A 344 1.43 73.91 -17.40
CA SER A 344 0.19 74.32 -16.69
C SER A 344 -0.94 73.29 -16.66
N LEU A 345 -1.10 72.74 -15.44
CA LEU A 345 -2.34 72.42 -14.73
C LEU A 345 -3.64 72.98 -15.31
N LEU A 346 -4.68 72.14 -15.40
CA LEU A 346 -6.03 72.53 -14.96
C LEU A 346 -6.84 71.31 -14.52
N LYS A 347 -7.51 71.47 -13.38
CA LYS A 347 -8.42 70.54 -12.70
C LYS A 347 -9.82 70.56 -13.37
N LEU A 348 -10.50 69.40 -13.33
CA LEU A 348 -11.94 69.07 -13.08
C LEU A 348 -13.00 70.21 -13.10
N PRO A 349 -14.33 69.98 -13.30
CA PRO A 349 -15.11 68.79 -12.87
C PRO A 349 -16.36 68.41 -13.73
N ARG A 350 -17.11 67.40 -13.23
CA ARG A 350 -18.60 67.27 -13.14
C ARG A 350 -19.28 66.13 -13.93
N THR A 351 -19.88 65.20 -13.15
CA THR A 351 -21.29 64.65 -13.15
C THR A 351 -21.92 64.22 -14.48
N CYS A 352 -22.87 63.29 -14.61
CA CYS A 352 -23.59 62.25 -13.86
C CYS A 352 -24.76 61.85 -14.80
N VAL A 353 -25.41 60.68 -14.59
CA VAL A 353 -26.72 60.24 -15.17
C VAL A 353 -26.67 59.76 -16.64
N LEU A 354 -27.16 58.58 -17.05
CA LEU A 354 -28.17 57.62 -16.56
C LEU A 354 -27.60 56.21 -16.29
#